data_AF-A0A7X1P515-F1
#
_entry.id   AF-A0A7X1P515-F1
#
_cell.length_a   1.000
_cell.length_b   1.000
_cell.length_c   1.000
_cell.angle_alpha   90.00
_cell.angle_beta   90.00
_cell.angle_gamma   90.00
#
_symmetry.space_group_name_H-M   'P 1'
#
loop_
_entity.id
_entity.type
_entity.pdbx_description
1 polymer ?
#
loop_
_entity_poly.entity_id
_entity_poly.type
_entity_poly.pdbx_seq_one_letter_code
_entity_poly.pdbx_strand_id
1 'polypeptide(L)'
;MTLASSTDPFGPGFNADWERACRDDAELANLGACASVCFAVQAGAAVATVRFVDGRLEGIRTEEGAAEFMLRAPVDGWERFLQAVPPAPYHHVLAMKMRVPEFSVAGDERKLLQFAHLVRRSLELARWVANGRAAAALRAEGPVAAAAAGSIEPITGRYAWIEIEGRAHRIYYEQAGSGRDLLFLHTAGADTRQYHRLMNDAQLLRAWRMTAFDLPWHGKSLPPQEGVPGEWRLNTDRYVACIVAVIQALRLERPVLLGSSMGGQICLEMALRHGDALGGVIACEACDRITGRAVSFAKHALYNQALAVPEWIYGLMSPTTPRARATEIWWAYSQGGYGVFHGDIAFYAHDWDARERVQRIDTRRCPVIMLTGEYDFSCTPEASRATAAKIAGAEFRMMKGLGHFPMTENPETFLEYLRPALARLYARAENCE
;
A
#
# COMPACT_ATOMS: atom_id res chain seq x y z
N MET A 1 19.24 -2.33 -30.81
CA MET A 1 19.34 -1.04 -31.53
C MET A 1 19.30 0.03 -30.45
N THR A 2 20.47 0.57 -30.13
CA THR A 2 20.72 1.46 -29.00
C THR A 2 20.05 2.82 -29.28
N LEU A 3 19.02 3.16 -28.51
CA LEU A 3 18.35 4.46 -28.60
C LEU A 3 19.31 5.58 -28.16
N ALA A 4 19.23 6.70 -28.86
CA ALA A 4 20.11 7.85 -28.74
C ALA A 4 20.31 8.32 -27.30
N SER A 5 21.56 8.31 -26.84
CA SER A 5 22.03 9.19 -25.76
C SER A 5 22.08 10.63 -26.30
N SER A 6 21.48 11.62 -25.60
CA SER A 6 21.99 13.02 -25.50
C SER A 6 20.97 14.10 -25.11
N THR A 7 19.81 13.79 -24.53
CA THR A 7 19.03 14.85 -23.86
C THR A 7 19.19 14.73 -22.36
N ASP A 8 19.92 15.68 -21.76
CA ASP A 8 19.92 15.87 -20.31
C ASP A 8 18.47 15.87 -19.82
N PRO A 9 18.12 15.02 -18.83
CA PRO A 9 16.77 15.01 -18.28
C PRO A 9 16.43 16.43 -17.82
N PHE A 10 15.24 16.89 -18.20
CA PHE A 10 14.74 18.25 -17.90
C PHE A 10 15.43 19.41 -18.63
N GLY A 11 16.10 19.14 -19.77
CA GLY A 11 16.55 20.18 -20.71
C GLY A 11 15.42 20.84 -21.53
N PRO A 12 15.66 21.96 -22.21
CA PRO A 12 14.62 22.75 -22.89
C PRO A 12 13.76 21.97 -23.90
N GLY A 13 14.38 21.11 -24.72
CA GLY A 13 13.65 20.29 -25.70
C GLY A 13 12.72 19.27 -25.05
N PHE A 14 13.22 18.59 -24.01
CA PHE A 14 12.41 17.66 -23.21
C PHE A 14 11.26 18.38 -22.50
N ASN A 15 11.52 19.56 -21.92
CA ASN A 15 10.53 20.35 -21.19
C ASN A 15 9.34 20.77 -22.07
N ALA A 16 9.58 21.09 -23.35
CA ALA A 16 8.52 21.44 -24.28
C ALA A 16 7.59 20.26 -24.60
N ASP A 17 8.13 19.05 -24.76
CA ASP A 17 7.34 17.83 -24.97
C ASP A 17 6.62 17.38 -23.72
N TRP A 18 7.27 17.50 -22.56
CA TRP A 18 6.67 17.25 -21.26
C TRP A 18 5.51 18.20 -20.99
N GLU A 19 5.66 19.50 -21.26
CA GLU A 19 4.58 20.48 -21.09
C GLU A 19 3.36 20.11 -21.94
N ARG A 20 3.56 19.75 -23.21
CA ARG A 20 2.48 19.33 -24.11
C ARG A 20 1.73 18.13 -23.55
N ALA A 21 2.47 17.10 -23.10
CA ALA A 21 1.88 15.92 -22.48
C ALA A 21 1.03 16.27 -21.26
N CYS A 22 1.49 17.18 -20.41
CA CYS A 22 0.72 17.66 -19.25
C CYS A 22 -0.53 18.46 -19.64
N ARG A 23 -0.48 19.28 -20.70
CA ARG A 23 -1.66 20.03 -21.16
C ARG A 23 -2.76 19.13 -21.73
N ASP A 24 -2.36 18.04 -22.38
CA ASP A 24 -3.28 17.12 -23.07
C ASP A 24 -3.83 16.01 -22.14
N ASP A 25 -3.34 15.89 -20.90
CA ASP A 25 -3.71 14.81 -19.98
C ASP A 25 -4.98 15.12 -19.16
N ALA A 26 -6.04 14.35 -19.41
CA ALA A 26 -7.32 14.51 -18.73
C ALA A 26 -7.27 14.16 -17.23
N GLU A 27 -6.40 13.24 -16.80
CA GLU A 27 -6.25 12.93 -15.37
C GLU A 27 -5.63 14.11 -14.62
N LEU A 28 -4.54 14.68 -15.15
CA LEU A 28 -3.88 15.85 -14.58
C LEU A 28 -4.83 17.06 -14.53
N ALA A 29 -5.61 17.29 -15.58
CA ALA A 29 -6.62 18.35 -15.61
C ALA A 29 -7.68 18.18 -14.51
N ASN A 30 -8.15 16.95 -14.26
CA ASN A 30 -9.12 16.67 -13.20
C ASN A 30 -8.49 16.79 -11.80
N LEU A 31 -7.29 16.25 -11.61
CA LEU A 31 -6.56 16.29 -10.33
C LEU A 31 -6.17 17.72 -9.95
N GLY A 32 -5.83 18.55 -10.93
CA GLY A 32 -5.35 19.91 -10.70
C GLY A 32 -6.43 20.95 -10.44
N ALA A 33 -7.71 20.64 -10.64
CA ALA A 33 -8.78 21.63 -10.57
C ALA A 33 -8.67 22.54 -9.31
N CYS A 34 -8.57 23.85 -9.54
CA CYS A 34 -8.45 24.90 -8.51
C CYS A 34 -7.11 24.96 -7.74
N ALA A 35 -6.10 24.17 -8.10
CA ALA A 35 -4.80 24.17 -7.44
C ALA A 35 -3.83 25.19 -8.06
N SER A 36 -3.15 25.96 -7.22
CA SER A 36 -2.04 26.83 -7.60
C SER A 36 -0.79 26.38 -6.87
N VAL A 37 0.21 25.93 -7.62
CA VAL A 37 1.49 25.46 -7.09
C VAL A 37 2.60 25.62 -8.12
N CYS A 38 3.78 26.00 -7.66
CA CYS A 38 5.00 26.01 -8.47
C CYS A 38 6.06 25.13 -7.80
N PHE A 39 6.52 24.10 -8.51
CA PHE A 39 7.59 23.24 -8.03
C PHE A 39 8.68 23.09 -9.09
N ALA A 40 9.88 22.75 -8.66
CA ALA A 40 11.01 22.51 -9.55
C ALA A 40 11.55 21.08 -9.44
N VAL A 41 12.14 20.61 -10.52
CA VAL A 41 12.92 19.38 -10.59
C VAL A 41 14.34 19.75 -11.01
N GLN A 42 15.34 19.28 -10.26
CA GLN A 42 16.75 19.51 -10.52
C GLN A 42 17.47 18.19 -10.78
N ALA A 43 18.10 18.07 -11.95
CA ALA A 43 18.97 16.97 -12.35
C ALA A 43 20.39 17.50 -12.62
N GLY A 44 21.29 17.38 -11.63
CA GLY A 44 22.59 18.03 -11.71
C GLY A 44 22.46 19.55 -11.86
N ALA A 45 22.97 20.10 -12.96
CA ALA A 45 22.87 21.53 -13.26
C ALA A 45 21.54 21.94 -13.95
N ALA A 46 20.79 20.97 -14.51
CA ALA A 46 19.52 21.26 -15.18
C ALA A 46 18.41 21.47 -14.15
N VAL A 47 17.60 22.51 -14.35
CA VAL A 47 16.43 22.82 -13.52
C VAL A 47 15.22 23.04 -14.42
N ALA A 48 14.11 22.36 -14.14
CA ALA A 48 12.82 22.61 -14.76
C ALA A 48 11.78 22.99 -13.71
N THR A 49 11.13 24.12 -13.90
CA THR A 49 10.10 24.66 -13.03
C THR A 49 8.73 24.45 -13.67
N VAL A 50 7.84 23.76 -12.95
CA VAL A 50 6.47 23.45 -13.35
C VAL A 50 5.52 24.35 -12.56
N ARG A 51 4.66 25.11 -13.25
CA ARG A 51 3.76 26.08 -12.63
C ARG A 51 2.29 25.80 -12.99
N PHE A 52 1.48 25.55 -11.98
CA PHE A 52 0.03 25.48 -12.06
C PHE A 52 -0.58 26.73 -11.42
N VAL A 53 -1.57 27.32 -12.09
CA VAL A 53 -2.39 28.43 -11.58
C VAL A 53 -3.85 28.11 -11.83
N ASP A 54 -4.64 28.08 -10.75
CA ASP A 54 -6.06 27.73 -10.74
C ASP A 54 -6.38 26.44 -11.54
N GLY A 55 -5.49 25.45 -11.37
CA GLY A 55 -5.56 24.13 -12.00
C GLY A 55 -5.10 24.06 -13.44
N ARG A 56 -4.64 25.17 -14.03
CA ARG A 56 -4.07 25.19 -15.38
C ARG A 56 -2.56 25.21 -15.32
N LEU A 57 -1.92 24.37 -16.12
CA LEU A 57 -0.48 24.45 -16.34
C LEU A 57 -0.16 25.74 -17.11
N GLU A 58 0.60 26.66 -16.52
CA GLU A 58 1.09 27.85 -17.21
C GLU A 58 2.32 27.52 -18.08
N GLY A 59 3.17 26.62 -17.60
CA GLY A 59 4.26 26.07 -18.41
C GLY A 59 5.31 25.31 -17.61
N ILE A 60 6.27 24.74 -18.35
CA ILE A 60 7.48 24.12 -17.82
C ILE A 60 8.68 24.90 -18.36
N ARG A 61 9.47 25.54 -17.49
CA ARG A 61 10.52 26.50 -17.88
C ARG A 61 11.86 26.14 -17.25
N THR A 62 12.94 26.46 -17.94
CA THR A 62 14.31 26.26 -17.46
C THR A 62 14.78 27.52 -16.71
N GLU A 63 14.31 27.71 -15.47
CA GLU A 63 14.57 28.92 -14.67
C GLU A 63 14.90 28.58 -13.21
N GLU A 64 15.90 29.25 -12.63
CA GLU A 64 16.18 29.23 -11.19
C GLU A 64 15.38 30.33 -10.48
N GLY A 65 14.55 29.95 -9.52
CA GLY A 65 13.82 30.87 -8.63
C GLY A 65 12.32 30.92 -8.88
N ALA A 66 11.56 31.08 -7.79
CA ALA A 66 10.09 31.08 -7.70
C ALA A 66 9.35 29.73 -7.56
N ALA A 67 10.06 28.61 -7.39
CA ALA A 67 9.46 27.36 -6.95
C ALA A 67 9.28 27.32 -5.41
N GLU A 68 8.15 26.83 -4.96
CA GLU A 68 7.81 26.68 -3.53
C GLU A 68 8.54 25.50 -2.90
N PHE A 69 8.82 24.47 -3.69
CA PHE A 69 9.71 23.38 -3.34
C PHE A 69 10.41 22.84 -4.60
N MET A 70 11.55 22.17 -4.39
CA MET A 70 12.40 21.62 -5.46
C MET A 70 12.81 20.19 -5.13
N LEU A 71 12.58 19.28 -6.07
CA LEU A 71 13.00 17.88 -6.01
C LEU A 71 14.38 17.75 -6.65
N ARG A 72 15.39 17.33 -5.88
CA ARG A 72 16.79 17.29 -6.30
C ARG A 72 17.31 15.87 -6.30
N ALA A 73 17.93 15.47 -7.39
CA ALA A 73 18.75 14.26 -7.45
C ALA A 73 19.84 14.40 -8.51
N PRO A 74 20.90 13.58 -8.46
CA PRO A 74 21.85 13.43 -9.54
C PRO A 74 21.17 13.01 -10.86
N VAL A 75 21.86 13.25 -11.98
CA VAL A 75 21.35 12.93 -13.33
C VAL A 75 20.99 11.44 -13.44
N ASP A 76 21.87 10.54 -12.97
CA ASP A 76 21.62 9.09 -13.02
C ASP A 76 20.42 8.66 -12.16
N GLY A 77 20.14 9.38 -11.05
CA GLY A 77 18.94 9.18 -10.25
C GLY A 77 17.65 9.47 -11.02
N TRP A 78 17.64 10.55 -11.81
CA TRP A 78 16.51 10.88 -12.67
C TRP A 78 16.42 9.98 -13.90
N GLU A 79 17.54 9.57 -14.49
CA GLU A 79 17.55 8.57 -15.56
C GLU A 79 16.90 7.26 -15.11
N ARG A 80 17.19 6.78 -13.89
CA ARG A 80 16.50 5.62 -13.29
C ARG A 80 15.00 5.87 -13.11
N PHE A 81 14.62 7.04 -12.59
CA PHE A 81 13.21 7.40 -12.40
C PHE A 81 12.42 7.45 -13.71
N LEU A 82 13.06 7.88 -14.80
CA LEU A 82 12.45 8.05 -16.12
C LEU A 82 12.45 6.77 -16.97
N GLN A 83 12.94 5.62 -16.47
CA GLN A 83 12.78 4.35 -17.19
C GLN A 83 11.32 3.92 -17.27
N ALA A 84 10.92 3.17 -18.31
CA ALA A 84 9.55 2.67 -18.45
C ALA A 84 9.09 1.83 -17.25
N VAL A 85 9.99 1.00 -16.72
CA VAL A 85 9.81 0.29 -15.44
C VAL A 85 11.00 0.68 -14.55
N PRO A 86 10.86 1.75 -13.74
CA PRO A 86 11.95 2.21 -12.87
C PRO A 86 12.30 1.13 -11.85
N PRO A 87 13.59 0.89 -11.55
CA PRO A 87 13.97 0.01 -10.45
C PRO A 87 13.52 0.60 -9.11
N ALA A 88 13.20 -0.24 -8.12
CA ALA A 88 13.01 0.23 -6.75
C ALA A 88 14.31 0.87 -6.22
N PRO A 89 14.25 1.98 -5.45
CA PRO A 89 13.08 2.78 -5.05
C PRO A 89 12.79 4.00 -5.97
N TYR A 90 13.25 4.00 -7.22
CA TYR A 90 13.14 5.13 -8.17
C TYR A 90 11.77 5.22 -8.87
N HIS A 91 10.77 4.45 -8.45
CA HIS A 91 9.44 4.44 -9.07
C HIS A 91 8.57 5.63 -8.68
N HIS A 92 8.83 6.27 -7.53
CA HIS A 92 8.06 7.40 -7.01
C HIS A 92 8.91 8.36 -6.17
N VAL A 93 8.61 9.66 -6.20
CA VAL A 93 9.40 10.68 -5.47
C VAL A 93 9.34 10.50 -3.94
N LEU A 94 8.22 10.00 -3.41
CA LEU A 94 8.11 9.67 -1.98
C LEU A 94 8.94 8.43 -1.61
N ALA A 95 9.10 7.47 -2.54
CA ALA A 95 9.99 6.33 -2.36
C ALA A 95 11.46 6.79 -2.35
N MET A 96 11.82 7.65 -3.31
CA MET A 96 13.15 8.27 -3.37
C MET A 96 13.45 9.07 -2.10
N LYS A 97 12.52 9.93 -1.65
CA LYS A 97 12.66 10.69 -0.39
C LYS A 97 12.93 9.81 0.82
N MET A 98 12.35 8.61 0.87
CA MET A 98 12.53 7.70 2.00
C MET A 98 13.81 6.86 1.91
N ARG A 99 14.29 6.55 0.70
CA ARG A 99 15.28 5.46 0.49
C ARG A 99 16.49 5.82 -0.38
N VAL A 100 16.50 6.96 -1.06
CA VAL A 100 17.62 7.41 -1.91
C VAL A 100 18.34 8.54 -1.18
N PRO A 101 19.54 8.31 -0.63
CA PRO A 101 20.29 9.32 0.12
C PRO A 101 20.59 10.60 -0.68
N GLU A 102 20.76 10.47 -1.99
CA GLU A 102 21.07 11.57 -2.90
C GLU A 102 19.84 12.36 -3.33
N PHE A 103 18.62 11.87 -3.02
CA PHE A 103 17.39 12.60 -3.29
C PHE A 103 17.05 13.52 -2.12
N SER A 104 16.75 14.78 -2.42
CA SER A 104 16.35 15.75 -1.40
C SER A 104 15.21 16.64 -1.89
N VAL A 105 14.46 17.19 -0.95
CA VAL A 105 13.44 18.20 -1.20
C VAL A 105 13.91 19.49 -0.54
N ALA A 106 14.12 20.54 -1.33
CA ALA A 106 14.41 21.88 -0.81
C ALA A 106 13.13 22.72 -0.81
N GLY A 107 12.93 23.59 0.18
CA GLY A 107 11.74 24.44 0.29
C GLY A 107 10.61 23.84 1.13
N ASP A 108 9.35 24.12 0.78
CA ASP A 108 8.17 23.75 1.57
C ASP A 108 7.72 22.29 1.32
N GLU A 109 8.26 21.35 2.11
CA GLU A 109 7.87 19.93 2.05
C GLU A 109 6.38 19.67 2.32
N ARG A 110 5.69 20.57 3.04
CA ARG A 110 4.25 20.42 3.27
C ARG A 110 3.48 20.64 1.97
N LYS A 111 3.91 21.60 1.14
CA LYS A 111 3.33 21.81 -0.19
C LYS A 111 3.56 20.61 -1.11
N LEU A 112 4.71 19.95 -1.03
CA LEU A 112 4.92 18.69 -1.76
C LEU A 112 3.81 17.67 -1.46
N LEU A 113 3.46 17.46 -0.18
CA LEU A 113 2.39 16.52 0.16
C LEU A 113 0.98 17.05 -0.16
N GLN A 114 0.72 18.36 -0.01
CA GLN A 114 -0.56 18.96 -0.38
C GLN A 114 -0.84 18.82 -1.89
N PHE A 115 0.21 18.87 -2.72
CA PHE A 115 0.13 18.82 -4.19
C PHE A 115 0.78 17.57 -4.79
N ALA A 116 0.92 16.49 -4.01
CA ALA A 116 1.61 15.27 -4.43
C ALA A 116 0.99 14.65 -5.70
N HIS A 117 -0.33 14.75 -5.86
CA HIS A 117 -1.07 14.29 -7.04
C HIS A 117 -0.62 14.98 -8.33
N LEU A 118 -0.40 16.30 -8.28
CA LEU A 118 0.11 17.08 -9.42
C LEU A 118 1.56 16.72 -9.72
N VAL A 119 2.40 16.62 -8.69
CA VAL A 119 3.81 16.26 -8.83
C VAL A 119 3.93 14.86 -9.44
N ARG A 120 3.23 13.88 -8.87
CA ARG A 120 3.20 12.49 -9.34
C ARG A 120 2.78 12.43 -10.80
N ARG A 121 1.59 12.93 -11.13
CA ARG A 121 1.03 12.77 -12.48
C ARG A 121 1.87 13.52 -13.52
N SER A 122 2.39 14.70 -13.20
CA SER A 122 3.31 15.42 -14.08
C SER A 122 4.57 14.61 -14.35
N LEU A 123 5.17 14.00 -13.32
CA LEU A 123 6.40 13.21 -13.49
C LEU A 123 6.16 11.85 -14.17
N GLU A 124 4.99 11.24 -14.01
CA GLU A 124 4.57 10.09 -14.82
C GLU A 124 4.51 10.46 -16.31
N LEU A 125 3.99 11.65 -16.65
CA LEU A 125 3.97 12.14 -18.03
C LEU A 125 5.36 12.47 -18.55
N ALA A 126 6.28 12.96 -17.70
CA ALA A 126 7.69 13.11 -18.04
C ALA A 126 8.31 11.74 -18.40
N ARG A 127 8.07 10.72 -17.59
CA ARG A 127 8.50 9.33 -17.85
C ARG A 127 7.89 8.81 -19.16
N TRP A 128 6.61 9.04 -19.39
CA TRP A 128 5.94 8.65 -20.63
C TRP A 128 6.61 9.28 -21.87
N VAL A 129 6.91 10.58 -21.83
CA VAL A 129 7.64 11.28 -22.89
C VAL A 129 9.06 10.70 -23.08
N ALA A 130 9.80 10.48 -21.99
CA ALA A 130 11.14 9.90 -22.03
C ALA A 130 11.20 8.51 -22.69
N ASN A 131 10.09 7.76 -22.64
CA ASN A 131 9.98 6.42 -23.22
C ASN A 131 9.20 6.42 -24.55
N GLY A 132 9.27 7.51 -25.31
CA GLY A 132 8.64 7.58 -26.64
C GLY A 132 7.12 7.42 -26.62
N ARG A 133 6.48 7.84 -25.52
CA ARG A 133 5.03 7.74 -25.29
C ARG A 133 4.48 6.31 -25.25
N ALA A 134 5.29 5.34 -24.82
CA ALA A 134 4.83 3.97 -24.59
C ALA A 134 3.85 3.90 -23.40
N ALA A 135 2.66 3.33 -23.60
CA ALA A 135 1.63 3.21 -22.55
C ALA A 135 2.15 2.53 -21.27
N ALA A 136 3.00 1.51 -21.43
CA ALA A 136 3.65 0.78 -20.33
C ALA A 136 4.49 1.67 -19.39
N ALA A 137 4.93 2.84 -19.86
CA ALA A 137 5.71 3.79 -19.05
C ALA A 137 4.84 4.64 -18.09
N LEU A 138 3.51 4.65 -18.26
CA LEU A 138 2.59 5.22 -17.27
C LEU A 138 2.25 4.16 -16.22
N ARG A 139 1.50 3.15 -16.64
CA ARG A 139 1.21 1.90 -15.91
C ARG A 139 0.83 0.83 -16.93
N ALA A 140 0.99 -0.44 -16.59
CA ALA A 140 0.47 -1.51 -17.41
C ALA A 140 -1.07 -1.37 -17.56
N GLU A 141 -1.59 -1.62 -18.76
CA GLU A 141 -3.05 -1.77 -18.92
C GLU A 141 -3.51 -3.03 -18.19
N GLY A 142 -2.71 -4.10 -18.28
CA GLY A 142 -2.87 -5.37 -17.56
C GLY A 142 -4.20 -6.08 -17.84
N PRO A 143 -4.28 -7.41 -17.76
CA PRO A 143 -5.59 -8.05 -17.81
C PRO A 143 -6.31 -7.76 -16.48
N VAL A 144 -7.09 -6.68 -16.43
CA VAL A 144 -8.07 -6.49 -15.37
C VAL A 144 -9.31 -7.22 -15.83
N ALA A 145 -9.46 -8.49 -15.42
CA ALA A 145 -10.61 -9.29 -15.82
C ALA A 145 -11.89 -8.53 -15.45
N ALA A 146 -12.56 -7.97 -16.46
CA ALA A 146 -13.85 -7.34 -16.27
C ALA A 146 -14.85 -8.44 -15.91
N ALA A 147 -15.53 -8.32 -14.78
CA ALA A 147 -16.65 -9.19 -14.47
C ALA A 147 -17.72 -9.00 -15.57
N ALA A 148 -18.34 -10.08 -16.01
CA ALA A 148 -19.43 -9.99 -16.97
C ALA A 148 -20.54 -9.09 -16.40
N ALA A 149 -21.06 -8.19 -17.22
CA ALA A 149 -22.14 -7.29 -16.81
C ALA A 149 -23.34 -8.11 -16.30
N GLY A 150 -23.88 -7.74 -15.14
CA GLY A 150 -25.00 -8.45 -14.50
C GLY A 150 -24.61 -9.62 -13.59
N SER A 151 -23.31 -9.90 -13.42
CA SER A 151 -22.84 -10.86 -12.41
C SER A 151 -22.99 -10.32 -10.99
N ILE A 152 -23.34 -11.21 -10.06
CA ILE A 152 -23.38 -10.93 -8.62
C ILE A 152 -22.25 -11.74 -7.99
N GLU A 153 -21.33 -11.07 -7.30
CA GLU A 153 -20.21 -11.69 -6.61
C GLU A 153 -20.69 -12.53 -5.40
N PRO A 154 -19.97 -13.59 -4.99
CA PRO A 154 -20.39 -14.48 -3.91
C PRO A 154 -20.19 -13.88 -2.51
N ILE A 155 -19.58 -12.70 -2.41
CA ILE A 155 -19.27 -12.03 -1.15
C ILE A 155 -20.57 -11.61 -0.45
N THR A 156 -20.76 -12.07 0.78
CA THR A 156 -21.87 -11.66 1.63
C THR A 156 -21.37 -10.83 2.80
N GLY A 157 -21.80 -9.56 2.86
CA GLY A 157 -21.49 -8.66 3.97
C GLY A 157 -22.57 -8.63 5.05
N ARG A 158 -22.16 -8.60 6.32
CA ARG A 158 -23.04 -8.56 7.49
C ARG A 158 -22.46 -7.68 8.60
N TYR A 159 -23.31 -7.29 9.54
CA TYR A 159 -22.89 -6.68 10.80
C TYR A 159 -23.00 -7.69 11.93
N ALA A 160 -22.03 -7.68 12.84
CA ALA A 160 -22.08 -8.36 14.12
C ALA A 160 -21.85 -7.34 15.25
N TRP A 161 -22.53 -7.54 16.37
CA TRP A 161 -22.20 -6.86 17.62
C TRP A 161 -21.19 -7.73 18.37
N ILE A 162 -19.97 -7.21 18.52
CA ILE A 162 -18.84 -7.94 19.09
C ILE A 162 -18.30 -7.14 20.27
N GLU A 163 -18.14 -7.80 21.41
CA GLU A 163 -17.50 -7.18 22.56
C GLU A 163 -15.97 -7.16 22.38
N ILE A 164 -15.37 -5.97 22.42
CA ILE A 164 -13.92 -5.77 22.32
C ILE A 164 -13.53 -4.86 23.48
N GLU A 165 -12.55 -5.29 24.29
CA GLU A 165 -12.09 -4.53 25.47
C GLU A 165 -13.24 -4.10 26.42
N GLY A 166 -14.26 -4.95 26.58
CA GLY A 166 -15.42 -4.69 27.45
C GLY A 166 -16.47 -3.73 26.88
N ARG A 167 -16.41 -3.42 25.57
CA ARG A 167 -17.34 -2.52 24.89
C ARG A 167 -17.98 -3.20 23.68
N ALA A 168 -19.26 -2.94 23.43
CA ALA A 168 -19.94 -3.46 22.25
C ALA A 168 -19.60 -2.63 21.01
N HIS A 169 -19.02 -3.28 20.00
CA HIS A 169 -18.71 -2.68 18.71
C HIS A 169 -19.61 -3.28 17.62
N ARG A 170 -20.13 -2.42 16.74
CA ARG A 170 -20.84 -2.85 15.54
C ARG A 170 -19.84 -3.06 14.40
N ILE A 171 -19.38 -4.29 14.26
CA ILE A 171 -18.34 -4.69 13.31
C ILE A 171 -18.98 -5.16 12.00
N TYR A 172 -18.55 -4.58 10.89
CA TYR A 172 -18.84 -5.09 9.56
C TYR A 172 -17.84 -6.18 9.19
N TYR A 173 -18.34 -7.26 8.61
CA TYR A 173 -17.52 -8.34 8.07
C TYR A 173 -18.13 -8.89 6.79
N GLU A 174 -17.28 -9.48 5.97
CA GLU A 174 -17.63 -10.11 4.71
C GLU A 174 -17.17 -11.57 4.72
N GLN A 175 -17.97 -12.46 4.15
CA GLN A 175 -17.61 -13.87 3.98
C GLN A 175 -17.88 -14.35 2.57
N ALA A 176 -17.03 -15.27 2.10
CA ALA A 176 -17.17 -15.94 0.83
C ALA A 176 -16.57 -17.35 0.88
N GLY A 177 -17.11 -18.26 0.08
CA GLY A 177 -16.59 -19.63 -0.03
C GLY A 177 -16.98 -20.55 1.14
N SER A 178 -16.42 -21.75 1.12
CA SER A 178 -16.63 -22.79 2.11
C SER A 178 -15.33 -23.57 2.34
N GLY A 179 -15.25 -24.28 3.46
CA GLY A 179 -14.06 -25.04 3.86
C GLY A 179 -13.38 -24.45 5.08
N ARG A 180 -12.05 -24.47 5.11
CA ARG A 180 -11.25 -24.03 6.26
C ARG A 180 -11.29 -22.52 6.43
N ASP A 181 -11.15 -22.05 7.65
CA ASP A 181 -11.16 -20.61 7.91
C ASP A 181 -9.87 -19.92 7.46
N LEU A 182 -10.05 -18.88 6.65
CA LEU A 182 -9.01 -17.93 6.25
C LEU A 182 -9.47 -16.53 6.63
N LEU A 183 -8.79 -15.90 7.58
CA LEU A 183 -9.11 -14.57 8.08
C LEU A 183 -8.15 -13.54 7.50
N PHE A 184 -8.69 -12.57 6.77
CA PHE A 184 -7.95 -11.48 6.15
C PHE A 184 -7.89 -10.24 7.05
N LEU A 185 -6.72 -9.62 7.15
CA LEU A 185 -6.47 -8.44 7.98
C LEU A 185 -6.03 -7.25 7.11
N HIS A 186 -6.86 -6.22 7.00
CA HIS A 186 -6.58 -5.06 6.13
C HIS A 186 -5.37 -4.25 6.61
N THR A 187 -4.83 -3.45 5.69
CA THR A 187 -3.74 -2.52 5.95
C THR A 187 -4.26 -1.21 6.59
N ALA A 188 -3.34 -0.35 7.05
CA ALA A 188 -3.68 0.90 7.72
C ALA A 188 -4.60 1.79 6.88
N GLY A 189 -5.68 2.32 7.45
CA GLY A 189 -6.65 3.22 6.80
C GLY A 189 -7.50 2.59 5.70
N ALA A 190 -7.40 1.27 5.52
CA ALA A 190 -8.17 0.51 4.53
C ALA A 190 -9.29 -0.30 5.19
N ASP A 191 -9.87 -1.23 4.45
CA ASP A 191 -11.00 -2.05 4.88
C ASP A 191 -11.05 -3.37 4.08
N THR A 192 -12.09 -4.16 4.31
CA THR A 192 -12.41 -5.44 3.66
C THR A 192 -12.23 -5.47 2.14
N ARG A 193 -12.45 -4.34 1.44
CA ARG A 193 -12.34 -4.26 -0.03
C ARG A 193 -10.99 -4.69 -0.59
N GLN A 194 -9.90 -4.61 0.20
CA GLN A 194 -8.58 -5.05 -0.23
C GLN A 194 -8.51 -6.54 -0.64
N TYR A 195 -9.44 -7.35 -0.13
CA TYR A 195 -9.43 -8.80 -0.32
C TYR A 195 -10.49 -9.31 -1.30
N HIS A 196 -11.31 -8.43 -1.88
CA HIS A 196 -12.43 -8.81 -2.76
C HIS A 196 -12.00 -9.70 -3.92
N ARG A 197 -10.81 -9.47 -4.50
CA ARG A 197 -10.31 -10.29 -5.62
C ARG A 197 -9.94 -11.70 -5.21
N LEU A 198 -9.40 -11.89 -4.01
CA LEU A 198 -9.17 -13.22 -3.46
C LEU A 198 -10.49 -13.90 -3.07
N MET A 199 -11.43 -13.12 -2.51
CA MET A 199 -12.76 -13.61 -2.14
C MET A 199 -13.66 -13.94 -3.34
N ASN A 200 -13.26 -13.56 -4.55
CA ASN A 200 -13.89 -13.94 -5.82
C ASN A 200 -13.10 -15.03 -6.57
N ASP A 201 -11.96 -15.48 -6.07
CA ASP A 201 -11.16 -16.50 -6.75
C ASP A 201 -11.83 -17.87 -6.66
N ALA A 202 -12.15 -18.45 -7.82
CA ALA A 202 -12.91 -19.71 -7.89
C ALA A 202 -12.22 -20.89 -7.19
N GLN A 203 -10.88 -20.94 -7.16
CA GLN A 203 -10.18 -22.01 -6.46
C GLN A 203 -10.18 -21.79 -4.94
N LEU A 204 -9.96 -20.55 -4.47
CA LEU A 204 -10.03 -20.23 -3.05
C LEU A 204 -11.43 -20.45 -2.49
N LEU A 205 -12.47 -20.04 -3.22
CA LEU A 205 -13.88 -20.21 -2.84
C LEU A 205 -14.28 -21.67 -2.54
N ARG A 206 -13.62 -22.65 -3.19
CA ARG A 206 -13.91 -24.08 -2.99
C ARG A 206 -13.21 -24.70 -1.79
N ALA A 207 -12.13 -24.08 -1.30
CA ALA A 207 -11.26 -24.67 -0.27
C ALA A 207 -11.28 -23.89 1.05
N TRP A 208 -11.65 -22.60 1.01
CA TRP A 208 -11.58 -21.70 2.15
C TRP A 208 -12.91 -20.98 2.37
N ARG A 209 -13.37 -21.01 3.64
CA ARG A 209 -14.32 -20.03 4.16
C ARG A 209 -13.54 -18.76 4.49
N MET A 210 -13.48 -17.87 3.51
CA MET A 210 -12.76 -16.61 3.62
C MET A 210 -13.59 -15.60 4.41
N THR A 211 -12.97 -14.95 5.38
CA THR A 211 -13.58 -13.90 6.20
C THR A 211 -12.66 -12.69 6.20
N ALA A 212 -13.22 -11.50 5.97
CA ALA A 212 -12.55 -10.22 6.19
C ALA A 212 -13.44 -9.37 7.11
N PHE A 213 -12.86 -8.51 7.94
CA PHE A 213 -13.63 -7.58 8.76
C PHE A 213 -13.00 -6.20 8.75
N ASP A 214 -13.83 -5.18 8.95
CA ASP A 214 -13.37 -3.81 9.11
C ASP A 214 -13.11 -3.59 10.60
N LEU A 215 -11.91 -3.14 10.99
CA LEU A 215 -11.64 -2.72 12.37
C LEU A 215 -12.64 -1.65 12.83
N PRO A 216 -12.86 -1.45 14.15
CA PRO A 216 -13.62 -0.30 14.62
C PRO A 216 -13.13 0.99 13.93
N TRP A 217 -14.05 1.89 13.55
CA TRP A 217 -13.77 3.12 12.79
C TRP A 217 -13.41 2.98 11.30
N HIS A 218 -13.33 1.76 10.76
CA HIS A 218 -12.90 1.52 9.37
C HIS A 218 -14.06 1.13 8.48
N GLY A 219 -13.96 1.47 7.19
CA GLY A 219 -14.90 1.03 6.16
C GLY A 219 -16.35 1.23 6.57
N LYS A 220 -17.07 0.11 6.75
CA LYS A 220 -18.46 0.06 7.19
C LYS A 220 -18.61 -0.22 8.69
N SER A 221 -17.55 -0.55 9.42
CA SER A 221 -17.55 -0.61 10.89
C SER A 221 -17.64 0.80 11.48
N LEU A 222 -18.61 1.00 12.36
CA LEU A 222 -18.82 2.30 12.98
C LEU A 222 -17.92 2.48 14.23
N PRO A 223 -17.64 3.73 14.63
CA PRO A 223 -17.17 4.03 15.98
C PRO A 223 -18.07 3.39 17.05
N PRO A 224 -17.55 3.05 18.25
CA PRO A 224 -18.41 2.71 19.38
C PRO A 224 -19.34 3.89 19.72
N GLN A 225 -20.48 3.61 20.35
CA GLN A 225 -21.53 4.60 20.57
C GLN A 225 -21.05 5.80 21.41
N GLU A 226 -20.16 5.55 22.36
CA GLU A 226 -19.51 6.54 23.22
C GLU A 226 -18.20 7.08 22.64
N GLY A 227 -17.87 6.74 21.39
CA GLY A 227 -16.61 7.10 20.77
C GLY A 227 -16.52 8.58 20.39
N VAL A 228 -15.39 9.20 20.68
CA VAL A 228 -15.11 10.60 20.36
C VAL A 228 -14.47 10.74 18.97
N PRO A 229 -15.00 11.58 18.05
CA PRO A 229 -14.44 11.74 16.71
C PRO A 229 -12.91 11.96 16.69
N GLY A 230 -12.20 11.12 15.94
CA GLY A 230 -10.75 11.19 15.77
C GLY A 230 -9.92 10.60 16.91
N GLU A 231 -10.55 9.94 17.89
CA GLU A 231 -9.87 9.28 19.01
C GLU A 231 -9.21 7.96 18.64
N TRP A 232 -9.57 7.36 17.50
CA TRP A 232 -9.07 6.04 17.09
C TRP A 232 -7.54 5.95 17.22
N ARG A 233 -7.07 4.95 17.97
CA ARG A 233 -5.66 4.59 18.11
C ARG A 233 -5.55 3.09 18.18
N LEU A 234 -4.70 2.53 17.33
CA LEU A 234 -4.37 1.12 17.36
C LEU A 234 -3.08 0.92 18.17
N ASN A 235 -3.04 -0.14 18.96
CA ASN A 235 -1.83 -0.67 19.59
C ASN A 235 -1.90 -2.20 19.51
N THR A 236 -0.83 -2.87 19.94
CA THR A 236 -0.69 -4.32 19.84
C THR A 236 -1.82 -5.04 20.56
N ASP A 237 -2.12 -4.66 21.81
CA ASP A 237 -3.12 -5.36 22.63
C ASP A 237 -4.55 -5.18 22.10
N ARG A 238 -4.91 -3.96 21.68
CA ARG A 238 -6.20 -3.69 21.05
C ARG A 238 -6.38 -4.45 19.74
N TYR A 239 -5.32 -4.53 18.92
CA TYR A 239 -5.41 -5.23 17.64
C TYR A 239 -5.57 -6.75 17.87
N VAL A 240 -4.80 -7.33 18.81
CA VAL A 240 -5.01 -8.73 19.25
C VAL A 240 -6.43 -8.94 19.77
N ALA A 241 -6.93 -8.05 20.63
CA ALA A 241 -8.29 -8.15 21.19
C ALA A 241 -9.37 -8.13 20.10
N CYS A 242 -9.23 -7.25 19.09
CA CYS A 242 -10.15 -7.22 17.95
C CYS A 242 -10.17 -8.55 17.20
N ILE A 243 -8.99 -9.09 16.88
CA ILE A 243 -8.87 -10.33 16.10
C ILE A 243 -9.44 -11.52 16.89
N VAL A 244 -9.07 -11.67 18.16
CA VAL A 244 -9.57 -12.74 19.04
C VAL A 244 -11.09 -12.67 19.17
N ALA A 245 -11.65 -11.48 19.39
CA ALA A 245 -13.10 -11.29 19.52
C ALA A 245 -13.84 -11.64 18.22
N VAL A 246 -13.29 -11.29 17.05
CA VAL A 246 -13.86 -11.68 15.74
C VAL A 246 -13.81 -13.19 15.53
N ILE A 247 -12.68 -13.84 15.83
CA ILE A 247 -12.52 -15.30 15.74
C ILE A 247 -13.58 -15.99 16.60
N GLN A 248 -13.77 -15.54 17.84
CA GLN A 248 -14.75 -16.10 18.77
C GLN A 248 -16.20 -15.85 18.32
N ALA A 249 -16.54 -14.60 17.99
CA ALA A 249 -17.91 -14.22 17.63
C ALA A 249 -18.39 -14.91 16.35
N LEU A 250 -17.50 -15.07 15.36
CA LEU A 250 -17.82 -15.72 14.09
C LEU A 250 -17.57 -17.24 14.11
N ARG A 251 -17.10 -17.77 15.25
CA ARG A 251 -16.78 -19.20 15.44
C ARG A 251 -15.85 -19.70 14.34
N LEU A 252 -14.73 -19.00 14.16
CA LEU A 252 -13.68 -19.42 13.25
C LEU A 252 -12.82 -20.49 13.94
N GLU A 253 -12.65 -21.63 13.29
CA GLU A 253 -11.97 -22.79 13.84
C GLU A 253 -10.54 -22.84 13.30
N ARG A 254 -9.58 -22.51 14.18
CA ARG A 254 -8.14 -22.45 13.85
C ARG A 254 -7.86 -21.76 12.50
N PRO A 255 -8.30 -20.50 12.32
CA PRO A 255 -8.14 -19.81 11.06
C PRO A 255 -6.66 -19.67 10.68
N VAL A 256 -6.38 -19.75 9.38
CA VAL A 256 -5.15 -19.18 8.83
C VAL A 256 -5.33 -17.66 8.81
N LEU A 257 -4.37 -16.91 9.34
CA LEU A 257 -4.39 -15.45 9.21
C LEU A 257 -3.59 -15.03 7.98
N LEU A 258 -4.13 -14.12 7.17
CA LEU A 258 -3.39 -13.45 6.12
C LEU A 258 -3.58 -11.95 6.27
N GLY A 259 -2.48 -11.23 6.47
CA GLY A 259 -2.50 -9.78 6.59
C GLY A 259 -1.30 -9.15 5.90
N SER A 260 -1.44 -7.89 5.50
CA SER A 260 -0.35 -7.09 4.95
C SER A 260 -0.05 -5.88 5.84
N SER A 261 1.20 -5.39 5.85
CA SER A 261 1.58 -4.17 6.56
C SER A 261 1.30 -4.31 8.07
N MET A 262 0.48 -3.44 8.67
CA MET A 262 0.01 -3.63 10.04
C MET A 262 -0.68 -4.99 10.27
N GLY A 263 -1.45 -5.47 9.29
CA GLY A 263 -2.08 -6.78 9.31
C GLY A 263 -1.05 -7.92 9.26
N GLY A 264 0.08 -7.69 8.59
CA GLY A 264 1.18 -8.66 8.55
C GLY A 264 2.01 -8.68 9.84
N GLN A 265 2.26 -7.52 10.44
CA GLN A 265 2.94 -7.43 11.74
C GLN A 265 2.11 -8.10 12.84
N ILE A 266 0.80 -7.82 12.90
CA ILE A 266 -0.05 -8.44 13.92
C ILE A 266 -0.19 -9.95 13.71
N CYS A 267 -0.06 -10.47 12.48
CA CYS A 267 0.05 -11.91 12.24
C CYS A 267 1.24 -12.53 13.01
N LEU A 268 2.39 -11.87 13.05
CA LEU A 268 3.54 -12.34 13.84
C LEU A 268 3.24 -12.33 15.34
N GLU A 269 2.50 -11.32 15.82
CA GLU A 269 2.07 -11.27 17.23
C GLU A 269 1.07 -12.37 17.58
N MET A 270 0.10 -12.60 16.70
CA MET A 270 -0.91 -13.63 16.86
C MET A 270 -0.26 -15.01 16.87
N ALA A 271 0.76 -15.26 16.04
CA ALA A 271 1.56 -16.48 16.10
C ALA A 271 2.31 -16.62 17.43
N LEU A 272 2.83 -15.51 17.99
CA LEU A 272 3.54 -15.50 19.27
C LEU A 272 2.62 -15.76 20.47
N ARG A 273 1.46 -15.09 20.54
CA ARG A 273 0.54 -15.13 21.70
C ARG A 273 -0.52 -16.23 21.62
N HIS A 274 -0.97 -16.55 20.41
CA HIS A 274 -2.15 -17.38 20.16
C HIS A 274 -1.89 -18.48 19.12
N GLY A 275 -0.63 -18.93 18.97
CA GLY A 275 -0.24 -19.88 17.93
C GLY A 275 -1.08 -21.17 17.89
N ASP A 276 -1.51 -21.70 19.04
CA ASP A 276 -2.37 -22.90 19.11
C ASP A 276 -3.78 -22.69 18.53
N ALA A 277 -4.27 -21.46 18.62
CA ALA A 277 -5.61 -21.11 18.16
C ALA A 277 -5.66 -20.86 16.64
N LEU A 278 -4.55 -21.06 15.92
CA LEU A 278 -4.41 -20.73 14.50
C LEU A 278 -4.01 -21.95 13.67
N GLY A 279 -4.34 -21.91 12.39
CA GLY A 279 -3.88 -22.86 11.38
C GLY A 279 -2.52 -22.50 10.78
N GLY A 280 -2.04 -21.28 11.05
CA GLY A 280 -0.81 -20.70 10.50
C GLY A 280 -1.01 -19.22 10.17
N VAL A 281 0.08 -18.55 9.79
CA VAL A 281 0.04 -17.14 9.39
C VAL A 281 0.80 -16.90 8.08
N ILE A 282 0.21 -16.05 7.24
CA ILE A 282 0.83 -15.50 6.03
C ILE A 282 0.98 -13.99 6.25
N ALA A 283 2.17 -13.59 6.70
CA ALA A 283 2.49 -12.20 7.02
C ALA A 283 3.10 -11.51 5.78
N CYS A 284 2.29 -10.70 5.10
CA CYS A 284 2.74 -9.91 3.96
C CYS A 284 3.28 -8.55 4.42
N GLU A 285 4.31 -8.04 3.75
CA GLU A 285 4.87 -6.70 3.99
C GLU A 285 5.14 -6.42 5.49
N ALA A 286 5.74 -7.39 6.18
CA ALA A 286 5.87 -7.41 7.63
C ALA A 286 7.31 -7.62 8.09
N CYS A 287 7.69 -6.92 9.16
CA CYS A 287 8.96 -7.10 9.85
C CYS A 287 8.77 -6.91 11.36
N ASP A 288 9.82 -7.21 12.13
CA ASP A 288 9.81 -7.11 13.58
C ASP A 288 9.79 -5.67 14.10
N ARG A 289 10.18 -4.68 13.29
CA ARG A 289 10.05 -3.26 13.59
C ARG A 289 10.12 -2.38 12.34
N ILE A 290 9.23 -1.40 12.25
CA ILE A 290 9.32 -0.30 11.27
C ILE A 290 9.86 0.96 11.97
N THR A 291 10.73 1.69 11.28
CA THR A 291 11.28 2.96 11.76
C THR A 291 11.08 4.06 10.70
N GLY A 292 11.11 5.33 11.13
CA GLY A 292 11.08 6.47 10.20
C GLY A 292 9.73 6.72 9.50
N ARG A 293 8.63 6.14 9.98
CA ARG A 293 7.30 6.26 9.36
C ARG A 293 6.36 7.19 10.13
N ALA A 294 6.66 8.49 10.08
CA ALA A 294 5.81 9.53 10.67
C ALA A 294 4.80 10.07 9.65
N VAL A 295 3.50 10.02 9.99
CA VAL A 295 2.40 10.44 9.09
C VAL A 295 1.51 11.51 9.74
N SER A 296 2.11 12.50 10.42
CA SER A 296 1.35 13.58 11.07
C SER A 296 0.41 14.31 10.11
N PHE A 297 0.76 14.38 8.82
CA PHE A 297 -0.10 14.95 7.77
C PHE A 297 -1.50 14.32 7.71
N ALA A 298 -1.62 13.02 8.02
CA ALA A 298 -2.88 12.28 7.95
C ALA A 298 -3.88 12.62 9.07
N LYS A 299 -3.51 13.47 10.03
CA LYS A 299 -4.39 14.02 11.06
C LYS A 299 -4.28 15.55 11.17
N HIS A 300 -3.62 16.21 10.23
CA HIS A 300 -3.32 17.64 10.33
C HIS A 300 -4.23 18.46 9.41
N ALA A 301 -4.92 19.47 9.95
CA ALA A 301 -5.98 20.23 9.28
C ALA A 301 -5.58 20.92 7.95
N LEU A 302 -4.29 21.21 7.76
CA LEU A 302 -3.78 21.77 6.50
C LEU A 302 -3.67 20.77 5.35
N TYR A 303 -3.89 19.47 5.59
CA TYR A 303 -3.86 18.47 4.54
C TYR A 303 -5.28 17.95 4.29
N ASN A 304 -5.65 17.87 3.02
CA ASN A 304 -6.81 17.08 2.63
C ASN A 304 -6.41 15.61 2.69
N GLN A 305 -6.82 14.89 3.74
CA GLN A 305 -6.49 13.47 3.90
C GLN A 305 -7.01 12.59 2.75
N ALA A 306 -8.13 12.98 2.12
CA ALA A 306 -8.71 12.25 0.99
C ALA A 306 -7.88 12.41 -0.30
N LEU A 307 -6.82 13.22 -0.27
CA LEU A 307 -5.81 13.33 -1.32
C LEU A 307 -4.43 12.89 -0.81
N ALA A 308 -3.97 13.41 0.33
CA ALA A 308 -2.62 13.16 0.82
C ALA A 308 -2.37 11.69 1.20
N VAL A 309 -3.35 11.02 1.81
CA VAL A 309 -3.24 9.58 2.13
C VAL A 309 -3.20 8.74 0.85
N PRO A 310 -4.17 8.81 -0.08
CA PRO A 310 -4.11 7.97 -1.27
C PRO A 310 -2.91 8.26 -2.19
N GLU A 311 -2.37 9.48 -2.21
CA GLU A 311 -1.10 9.78 -2.91
C GLU A 311 0.12 9.13 -2.25
N TRP A 312 0.15 9.12 -0.92
CA TRP A 312 1.18 8.39 -0.18
C TRP A 312 1.11 6.87 -0.44
N ILE A 313 -0.11 6.33 -0.52
CA ILE A 313 -0.39 4.93 -0.84
C ILE A 313 -0.03 4.62 -2.30
N TYR A 314 -0.32 5.50 -3.23
CA TYR A 314 0.06 5.34 -4.64
C TYR A 314 1.56 5.14 -4.79
N GLY A 315 2.34 5.91 -4.02
CA GLY A 315 3.80 5.79 -4.03
C GLY A 315 4.27 4.37 -3.73
N LEU A 316 3.61 3.67 -2.80
CA LEU A 316 3.96 2.32 -2.33
C LEU A 316 3.60 1.17 -3.29
N MET A 317 2.89 1.48 -4.38
CA MET A 317 2.54 0.49 -5.39
C MET A 317 3.72 0.23 -6.32
N SER A 318 3.79 -0.98 -6.86
CA SER A 318 4.71 -1.25 -7.98
C SER A 318 4.39 -0.35 -9.19
N PRO A 319 5.39 0.10 -9.98
CA PRO A 319 5.15 0.78 -11.26
C PRO A 319 4.46 -0.15 -12.28
N THR A 320 4.54 -1.47 -12.10
CA THR A 320 3.85 -2.44 -12.96
C THR A 320 2.42 -2.74 -12.53
N THR A 321 1.94 -2.18 -11.41
CA THR A 321 0.55 -2.34 -10.97
C THR A 321 -0.39 -1.78 -12.05
N PRO A 322 -1.37 -2.58 -12.55
CA PRO A 322 -2.26 -2.16 -13.61
C PRO A 322 -3.04 -0.89 -13.26
N ARG A 323 -3.30 -0.05 -14.26
CA ARG A 323 -3.91 1.27 -14.05
C ARG A 323 -5.22 1.20 -13.27
N ALA A 324 -6.14 0.31 -13.65
CA ALA A 324 -7.43 0.21 -12.96
C ALA A 324 -7.27 -0.21 -11.48
N ARG A 325 -6.25 -1.03 -11.16
CA ARG A 325 -5.92 -1.44 -9.78
C ARG A 325 -5.35 -0.29 -8.97
N ALA A 326 -4.45 0.49 -9.56
CA ALA A 326 -3.93 1.69 -8.92
C ALA A 326 -5.07 2.68 -8.61
N THR A 327 -6.01 2.88 -9.54
CA THR A 327 -7.20 3.71 -9.33
C THR A 327 -8.11 3.14 -8.23
N GLU A 328 -8.37 1.84 -8.22
CA GLU A 328 -9.20 1.15 -7.20
C GLU A 328 -8.61 1.35 -5.79
N ILE A 329 -7.29 1.14 -5.65
CA ILE A 329 -6.61 1.35 -4.36
C ILE A 329 -6.65 2.84 -3.98
N TRP A 330 -6.26 3.75 -4.88
CA TRP A 330 -6.30 5.19 -4.61
C TRP A 330 -7.69 5.63 -4.14
N TRP A 331 -8.75 5.17 -4.82
CA TRP A 331 -10.14 5.45 -4.48
C TRP A 331 -10.56 4.87 -3.13
N ALA A 332 -10.15 3.64 -2.81
CA ALA A 332 -10.47 3.03 -1.51
C ALA A 332 -9.91 3.89 -0.36
N TYR A 333 -8.67 4.34 -0.48
CA TYR A 333 -8.01 5.16 0.53
C TYR A 333 -8.49 6.61 0.59
N SER A 334 -9.04 7.16 -0.49
CA SER A 334 -9.64 8.49 -0.47
C SER A 334 -10.94 8.55 0.36
N GLN A 335 -11.49 7.40 0.77
CA GLN A 335 -12.73 7.27 1.55
C GLN A 335 -12.48 7.03 3.05
N GLY A 336 -11.22 7.10 3.51
CA GLY A 336 -10.88 6.85 4.91
C GLY A 336 -11.44 7.90 5.89
N GLY A 337 -11.82 7.44 7.09
CA GLY A 337 -12.29 8.30 8.18
C GLY A 337 -11.18 9.20 8.75
N TYR A 338 -11.57 10.35 9.31
CA TYR A 338 -10.62 11.32 9.88
C TYR A 338 -9.74 10.71 10.97
N GLY A 339 -8.41 10.77 10.75
CA GLY A 339 -7.41 10.30 11.70
C GLY A 339 -7.29 8.77 11.83
N VAL A 340 -8.04 8.00 11.02
CA VAL A 340 -8.01 6.52 11.06
C VAL A 340 -6.65 5.99 10.62
N PHE A 341 -6.19 6.37 9.41
CA PHE A 341 -4.86 6.01 8.91
C PHE A 341 -3.74 6.40 9.89
N HIS A 342 -3.82 7.59 10.48
CA HIS A 342 -2.85 8.03 11.49
C HIS A 342 -2.91 7.15 12.77
N GLY A 343 -4.11 6.79 13.21
CA GLY A 343 -4.31 5.92 14.38
C GLY A 343 -3.77 4.50 14.19
N ASP A 344 -3.81 3.99 12.97
CA ASP A 344 -3.22 2.69 12.62
C ASP A 344 -1.69 2.72 12.54
N ILE A 345 -1.13 3.81 12.00
CA ILE A 345 0.33 3.98 11.95
C ILE A 345 0.92 4.12 13.36
N ALA A 346 0.13 4.54 14.36
CA ALA A 346 0.51 4.46 15.77
C ALA A 346 0.92 3.03 16.17
N PHE A 347 0.18 2.01 15.73
CA PHE A 347 0.58 0.63 15.91
C PHE A 347 1.79 0.28 15.04
N TYR A 348 1.65 0.44 13.72
CA TYR A 348 2.60 -0.09 12.72
C TYR A 348 4.04 0.43 12.88
N ALA A 349 4.22 1.70 13.26
CA ALA A 349 5.50 2.38 13.28
C ALA A 349 6.00 2.80 14.66
N HIS A 350 5.13 2.82 15.68
CA HIS A 350 5.47 3.36 16.99
C HIS A 350 5.34 2.33 18.10
N ASP A 351 4.19 1.65 18.22
CA ASP A 351 3.93 0.65 19.26
C ASP A 351 4.58 -0.71 18.97
N TRP A 352 4.42 -1.26 17.76
CA TRP A 352 4.89 -2.60 17.42
C TRP A 352 6.42 -2.71 17.46
N ASP A 353 6.95 -3.49 18.42
CA ASP A 353 8.36 -3.87 18.45
C ASP A 353 8.48 -5.35 18.87
N ALA A 354 8.96 -6.16 17.93
CA ALA A 354 9.19 -7.58 18.14
C ALA A 354 10.66 -7.99 18.00
N ARG A 355 11.60 -7.03 17.89
CA ARG A 355 13.02 -7.33 17.60
C ARG A 355 13.65 -8.34 18.55
N GLU A 356 13.29 -8.27 19.83
CA GLU A 356 13.80 -9.12 20.91
C GLU A 356 12.91 -10.34 21.21
N ARG A 357 11.81 -10.52 20.48
CA ARG A 357 10.80 -11.54 20.80
C ARG A 357 10.29 -12.37 19.64
N VAL A 358 10.51 -11.96 18.38
CA VAL A 358 10.02 -12.67 17.21
C VAL A 358 10.60 -14.08 17.10
N GLN A 359 11.83 -14.28 17.58
CA GLN A 359 12.51 -15.59 17.64
C GLN A 359 11.85 -16.59 18.58
N ARG A 360 10.91 -16.14 19.43
CA ARG A 360 10.16 -17.00 20.35
C ARG A 360 8.92 -17.62 19.70
N ILE A 361 8.58 -17.26 18.46
CA ILE A 361 7.47 -17.87 17.73
C ILE A 361 7.80 -19.35 17.46
N ASP A 362 6.93 -20.26 17.92
CA ASP A 362 7.07 -21.69 17.68
C ASP A 362 6.33 -22.09 16.40
N THR A 363 7.08 -22.24 15.30
CA THR A 363 6.53 -22.58 13.97
C THR A 363 6.02 -24.01 13.85
N ARG A 364 6.21 -24.84 14.89
CA ARG A 364 5.57 -26.17 15.00
C ARG A 364 4.12 -26.04 15.45
N ARG A 365 3.81 -25.03 16.27
CA ARG A 365 2.44 -24.72 16.72
C ARG A 365 1.71 -23.87 15.69
N CYS A 366 2.39 -22.85 15.15
CA CYS A 366 1.82 -21.92 14.18
C CYS A 366 2.82 -21.67 13.04
N PRO A 367 2.70 -22.34 11.88
CA PRO A 367 3.61 -22.11 10.78
C PRO A 367 3.55 -20.66 10.28
N VAL A 368 4.71 -20.09 9.93
CA VAL A 368 4.86 -18.70 9.51
C VAL A 368 5.42 -18.65 8.09
N ILE A 369 4.70 -17.98 7.20
CA ILE A 369 5.18 -17.68 5.84
C ILE A 369 5.15 -16.16 5.67
N MET A 370 6.29 -15.58 5.30
CA MET A 370 6.45 -14.14 5.08
C MET A 370 6.61 -13.85 3.58
N LEU A 371 5.82 -12.92 3.08
CA LEU A 371 5.83 -12.49 1.68
C LEU A 371 6.07 -10.98 1.63
N THR A 372 6.92 -10.48 0.73
CA THR A 372 7.16 -9.02 0.62
C THR A 372 7.40 -8.62 -0.82
N GLY A 373 6.69 -7.60 -1.29
CA GLY A 373 6.82 -7.05 -2.63
C GLY A 373 8.20 -6.42 -2.85
N GLU A 374 8.78 -6.70 -4.02
CA GLU A 374 10.06 -6.10 -4.46
C GLU A 374 10.08 -4.56 -4.37
N TYR A 375 8.95 -3.90 -4.60
CA TYR A 375 8.81 -2.45 -4.61
C TYR A 375 8.40 -1.84 -3.27
N ASP A 376 8.20 -2.64 -2.23
CA ASP A 376 7.84 -2.12 -0.92
C ASP A 376 9.00 -1.36 -0.27
N PHE A 377 8.88 -0.02 -0.20
CA PHE A 377 9.82 0.82 0.54
C PHE A 377 9.34 1.17 1.95
N SER A 378 8.13 0.79 2.35
CA SER A 378 7.65 0.91 3.73
C SER A 378 8.28 -0.20 4.58
N CYS A 379 8.00 -1.46 4.25
CA CYS A 379 8.61 -2.64 4.85
C CYS A 379 9.51 -3.34 3.83
N THR A 380 10.80 -2.98 3.79
CA THR A 380 11.65 -3.45 2.68
C THR A 380 11.81 -4.98 2.69
N PRO A 381 11.98 -5.62 1.52
CA PRO A 381 12.27 -7.05 1.42
C PRO A 381 13.43 -7.50 2.31
N GLU A 382 14.44 -6.65 2.51
CA GLU A 382 15.58 -6.91 3.39
C GLU A 382 15.14 -6.98 4.86
N ALA A 383 14.29 -6.06 5.31
CA ALA A 383 13.76 -6.04 6.68
C ALA A 383 12.88 -7.27 6.98
N SER A 384 12.01 -7.63 6.03
CA SER A 384 11.18 -8.83 6.13
C SER A 384 12.03 -10.11 6.14
N ARG A 385 13.03 -10.20 5.25
CA ARG A 385 13.98 -11.33 5.20
C ARG A 385 14.77 -11.46 6.50
N ALA A 386 15.27 -10.35 7.02
CA ALA A 386 16.02 -10.31 8.28
C ALA A 386 15.14 -10.74 9.47
N THR A 387 13.86 -10.37 9.46
CA THR A 387 12.88 -10.81 10.46
C THR A 387 12.62 -12.32 10.35
N ALA A 388 12.34 -12.83 9.15
CA ALA A 388 12.09 -14.25 8.94
C ALA A 388 13.28 -15.12 9.39
N ALA A 389 14.51 -14.66 9.13
CA ALA A 389 15.73 -15.36 9.55
C ALA A 389 15.88 -15.51 11.08
N LYS A 390 15.20 -14.66 11.87
CA LYS A 390 15.16 -14.78 13.35
C LYS A 390 14.16 -15.83 13.82
N ILE A 391 13.18 -16.20 13.00
CA ILE A 391 12.10 -17.12 13.36
C ILE A 391 12.45 -18.52 12.86
N ALA A 392 12.78 -19.44 13.78
CA ALA A 392 13.14 -20.80 13.42
C ALA A 392 11.99 -21.49 12.66
N GLY A 393 12.25 -21.90 11.42
CA GLY A 393 11.29 -22.60 10.56
C GLY A 393 10.31 -21.71 9.80
N ALA A 394 10.44 -20.38 9.86
CA ALA A 394 9.67 -19.48 9.00
C ALA A 394 10.20 -19.51 7.55
N GLU A 395 9.29 -19.33 6.60
CA GLU A 395 9.64 -19.15 5.18
C GLU A 395 9.58 -17.68 4.79
N PHE A 396 10.48 -17.22 3.92
CA PHE A 396 10.42 -15.90 3.31
C PHE A 396 10.49 -15.98 1.79
N ARG A 397 9.63 -15.24 1.10
CA ARG A 397 9.70 -15.06 -0.36
C ARG A 397 9.47 -13.61 -0.75
N MET A 398 10.38 -13.08 -1.56
CA MET A 398 10.19 -11.78 -2.20
C MET A 398 9.32 -11.96 -3.45
N MET A 399 8.29 -11.12 -3.59
CA MET A 399 7.36 -11.15 -4.71
C MET A 399 7.78 -10.14 -5.77
N LYS A 400 8.30 -10.64 -6.89
CA LYS A 400 8.80 -9.80 -7.99
C LYS A 400 7.68 -9.00 -8.63
N GLY A 401 7.94 -7.72 -8.93
CA GLY A 401 6.97 -6.84 -9.59
C GLY A 401 5.79 -6.39 -8.73
N LEU A 402 5.74 -6.77 -7.44
CA LEU A 402 4.74 -6.32 -6.47
C LEU A 402 5.33 -5.27 -5.53
N GLY A 403 4.50 -4.34 -5.06
CA GLY A 403 4.75 -3.38 -4.00
C GLY A 403 4.01 -3.75 -2.71
N HIS A 404 3.50 -2.75 -1.99
CA HIS A 404 2.99 -2.91 -0.62
C HIS A 404 1.57 -3.50 -0.51
N PHE A 405 0.83 -3.63 -1.62
CA PHE A 405 -0.58 -4.05 -1.63
C PHE A 405 -0.82 -5.25 -2.56
N PRO A 406 -0.06 -6.35 -2.42
CA PRO A 406 -0.03 -7.43 -3.41
C PRO A 406 -1.42 -8.01 -3.73
N MET A 407 -2.29 -8.10 -2.72
CA MET A 407 -3.66 -8.64 -2.84
C MET A 407 -4.61 -7.78 -3.69
N THR A 408 -4.35 -6.48 -3.83
CA THR A 408 -5.21 -5.56 -4.58
C THR A 408 -4.52 -5.05 -5.83
N GLU A 409 -3.21 -4.83 -5.78
CA GLU A 409 -2.47 -4.20 -6.87
C GLU A 409 -2.32 -5.15 -8.07
N ASN A 410 -2.09 -6.44 -7.84
CA ASN A 410 -1.98 -7.46 -8.88
C ASN A 410 -2.28 -8.85 -8.26
N PRO A 411 -3.56 -9.13 -7.97
CA PRO A 411 -3.97 -10.37 -7.32
C PRO A 411 -3.59 -11.61 -8.14
N GLU A 412 -3.54 -11.51 -9.47
CA GLU A 412 -3.14 -12.59 -10.36
C GLU A 412 -1.70 -13.03 -10.07
N THR A 413 -0.76 -12.07 -10.01
CA THR A 413 0.64 -12.36 -9.64
C THR A 413 0.76 -12.76 -8.18
N PHE A 414 0.00 -12.14 -7.27
CA PHE A 414 0.02 -12.53 -5.86
C PHE A 414 -0.44 -13.97 -5.63
N LEU A 415 -1.42 -14.46 -6.38
CA LEU A 415 -1.92 -15.84 -6.29
C LEU A 415 -0.85 -16.88 -6.62
N GLU A 416 0.14 -16.55 -7.45
CA GLU A 416 1.29 -17.42 -7.75
C GLU A 416 2.15 -17.69 -6.49
N TYR A 417 2.19 -16.75 -5.54
CA TYR A 417 2.88 -16.89 -4.27
C TYR A 417 1.95 -17.41 -3.15
N LEU A 418 0.70 -16.96 -3.16
CA LEU A 418 -0.27 -17.29 -2.12
C LEU A 418 -0.72 -18.75 -2.18
N ARG A 419 -0.99 -19.32 -3.37
CA ARG A 419 -1.47 -20.71 -3.46
C ARG A 419 -0.45 -21.72 -2.91
N PRO A 420 0.86 -21.65 -3.25
CA PRO A 420 1.86 -22.49 -2.62
C PRO A 420 1.95 -22.32 -1.10
N ALA A 421 1.82 -21.09 -0.60
CA ALA A 421 1.82 -20.81 0.83
C ALA A 421 0.63 -21.48 1.54
N LEU A 422 -0.58 -21.29 1.01
CA LEU A 422 -1.79 -21.93 1.53
C LEU A 422 -1.71 -23.46 1.47
N ALA A 423 -1.25 -24.04 0.36
CA ALA A 423 -1.08 -25.49 0.22
C ALA A 423 -0.10 -26.06 1.25
N ARG A 424 0.97 -25.30 1.58
CA ARG A 424 1.95 -25.70 2.60
C ARG A 424 1.34 -25.73 4.00
N LEU A 425 0.53 -24.72 4.34
CA LEU A 425 -0.24 -24.69 5.59
C LEU A 425 -1.30 -25.80 5.63
N TYR A 426 -1.87 -26.12 4.47
CA TYR A 426 -2.88 -27.17 4.34
C TYR A 426 -2.30 -28.55 4.69
N ALA A 427 -1.22 -28.95 4.01
CA ALA A 427 -0.58 -30.25 4.18
C ALA A 427 -0.01 -30.49 5.58
N ARG A 428 0.41 -29.43 6.30
CA ARG A 428 0.88 -29.58 7.69
C ARG A 428 -0.24 -29.90 8.66
N ALA A 429 -1.46 -29.43 8.41
CA ALA A 429 -2.59 -29.73 9.29
C ALA A 429 -2.99 -31.20 9.20
N GLU A 430 -2.99 -31.77 7.99
CA GLU A 430 -3.33 -33.19 7.75
C GLU A 430 -2.30 -34.18 8.33
N ASN A 431 -1.06 -33.76 8.56
CA ASN A 431 0.00 -34.61 9.11
C ASN A 431 0.12 -34.52 10.65
N CYS A 432 -0.70 -33.69 11.31
CA CYS A 432 -0.72 -33.51 12.76
C CYS A 432 -2.00 -34.06 13.42
N GLU A 433 -2.96 -34.54 12.61
CA GLU A 433 -4.04 -35.45 13.02
C GLU A 433 -3.58 -36.90 12.89
#